data_AF-A0A7C2WFK8-F1
#
_entry.id   AF-A0A7C2WFK8-F1
#
_cell.length_a   1.000
_cell.length_b   1.000
_cell.length_c   1.000
_cell.angle_alpha   90.00
_cell.angle_beta   90.00
_cell.angle_gamma   90.00
#
_symmetry.space_group_name_H-M   'P 1'
#
loop_
_entity.id
_entity.type
_entity.pdbx_description
1 polymer ?
#
loop_
_entity_poly.entity_id
_entity_poly.type
_entity_poly.pdbx_seq_one_letter_code
_entity_poly.pdbx_strand_id
1 'polypeptide(L)'
;MWLELLQSVIAGNFEETLKETIAKLGMNVKEFSEASGVPEGTLYKIISGKRTNFRISTLKQIIGTVRKLEGYTHKHVIGVVTSRGALDVIGKTFRLNDKEVRIKEYPATTIEEEIIQGIRAEREGVKGLICGPIAANTLEKVVNIPIVSLRFEEGPLTNAIKKLAKKI
;
A
#
# COMPACT_ATOMS: atom_id res chain seq x y z
N MET A 1 -13.67 -5.97 -9.90
CA MET A 1 -13.25 -7.19 -10.61
C MET A 1 -12.07 -7.87 -9.93
N TRP A 2 -11.05 -7.16 -9.43
CA TRP A 2 -9.88 -7.79 -8.78
C TRP A 2 -10.22 -8.62 -7.54
N LEU A 3 -11.21 -8.19 -6.74
CA LEU A 3 -11.69 -8.93 -5.56
C LEU A 3 -12.40 -10.23 -5.96
N GLU A 4 -13.27 -10.16 -6.95
CA GLU A 4 -13.98 -11.31 -7.53
C GLU A 4 -12.98 -12.32 -8.10
N LEU A 5 -11.98 -11.84 -8.83
CA LEU A 5 -10.89 -12.66 -9.34
C LEU A 5 -10.02 -13.29 -8.25
N LEU A 6 -9.89 -12.63 -7.09
CA LEU A 6 -9.18 -13.22 -5.94
C LEU A 6 -10.04 -14.27 -5.23
N GLN A 7 -11.34 -14.01 -5.09
CA GLN A 7 -12.30 -14.94 -4.47
C GLN A 7 -12.48 -16.22 -5.29
N SER A 8 -12.42 -16.13 -6.62
CA SER A 8 -12.54 -17.30 -7.50
C SER A 8 -11.41 -18.32 -7.35
N VAL A 9 -10.25 -17.92 -6.81
CA VAL A 9 -9.18 -18.87 -6.42
C VAL A 9 -9.67 -19.83 -5.33
N ILE A 10 -10.47 -19.35 -4.38
CA ILE A 10 -11.01 -20.15 -3.28
C ILE A 10 -12.23 -20.95 -3.76
N ALA A 11 -13.04 -20.36 -4.63
CA ALA A 11 -14.23 -21.02 -5.19
C ALA A 11 -13.92 -22.06 -6.29
N GLY A 12 -12.68 -22.10 -6.80
CA GLY A 12 -12.24 -23.08 -7.79
C GLY A 12 -12.66 -22.78 -9.24
N ASN A 13 -13.05 -21.55 -9.54
CA ASN A 13 -13.47 -21.08 -10.88
C ASN A 13 -12.57 -19.94 -11.40
N PHE A 14 -11.30 -19.96 -11.02
CA PHE A 14 -10.34 -18.89 -11.33
C PHE A 14 -10.11 -18.72 -12.84
N GLU A 15 -10.08 -19.82 -13.59
CA GLU A 15 -9.78 -19.84 -15.02
C GLU A 15 -10.82 -19.08 -15.83
N GLU A 16 -12.09 -19.34 -15.56
CA GLU A 16 -13.24 -18.68 -16.19
C GLU A 16 -13.31 -17.21 -15.78
N THR A 17 -13.17 -16.94 -14.48
CA THR A 17 -13.19 -15.56 -13.95
C THR A 17 -12.05 -14.71 -14.53
N LEU A 18 -10.85 -15.29 -14.71
CA LEU A 18 -9.72 -14.60 -15.34
C LEU A 18 -10.02 -14.28 -16.80
N LYS A 19 -10.56 -15.23 -17.55
CA LYS A 19 -10.92 -15.03 -18.96
C LYS A 19 -11.95 -13.92 -19.12
N GLU A 20 -13.00 -13.93 -18.30
CA GLU A 20 -13.99 -12.86 -18.27
C GLU A 20 -13.39 -11.52 -17.86
N THR A 21 -12.51 -11.52 -16.86
CA THR A 21 -11.87 -10.29 -16.38
C THR A 21 -11.05 -9.64 -17.49
N ILE A 22 -10.26 -10.41 -18.23
CA ILE A 22 -9.47 -9.92 -19.37
C ILE A 22 -10.40 -9.33 -20.45
N ALA A 23 -11.49 -10.02 -20.78
CA ALA A 23 -12.47 -9.53 -21.75
C ALA A 23 -13.20 -8.26 -21.28
N LYS A 24 -13.62 -8.19 -20.01
CA LYS A 24 -14.25 -7.01 -19.39
C LYS A 24 -13.31 -5.80 -19.35
N LEU A 25 -12.00 -6.04 -19.28
CA LEU A 25 -10.97 -5.00 -19.41
C LEU A 25 -10.73 -4.55 -20.87
N GLY A 26 -11.43 -5.16 -21.85
CA GLY A 26 -11.28 -4.85 -23.27
C GLY A 26 -9.95 -5.33 -23.86
N MET A 27 -9.28 -6.28 -23.22
CA MET A 27 -7.96 -6.76 -23.61
C MET A 27 -8.03 -8.19 -24.16
N ASN A 28 -7.04 -8.56 -24.96
CA ASN A 28 -6.75 -9.96 -25.28
C ASN A 28 -5.64 -10.54 -24.38
N VAL A 29 -5.41 -11.86 -24.48
CA VAL A 29 -4.41 -12.56 -23.62
C VAL A 29 -2.99 -12.05 -23.85
N LYS A 30 -2.65 -11.66 -25.08
CA LYS A 30 -1.33 -11.11 -25.42
C LYS A 30 -1.12 -9.74 -24.78
N GLU A 31 -2.08 -8.84 -24.92
CA GLU A 31 -2.05 -7.52 -24.27
C GLU A 31 -1.99 -7.64 -22.75
N PHE A 32 -2.73 -8.58 -22.17
CA PHE A 32 -2.68 -8.84 -20.73
C PHE A 32 -1.34 -9.44 -20.30
N SER A 33 -0.72 -10.28 -21.13
CA SER A 33 0.63 -10.80 -20.92
C SER A 33 1.66 -9.67 -20.82
N GLU A 34 1.61 -8.74 -21.77
CA GLU A 34 2.47 -7.55 -21.79
C GLU A 34 2.24 -6.67 -20.56
N ALA A 35 0.99 -6.45 -20.16
CA ALA A 35 0.66 -5.63 -18.99
C ALA A 35 1.04 -6.27 -17.64
N SER A 36 0.98 -7.61 -17.55
CA SER A 36 1.21 -8.36 -16.30
C SER A 36 2.64 -8.87 -16.13
N GLY A 37 3.41 -8.95 -17.22
CA GLY A 37 4.72 -9.61 -17.24
C GLY A 37 4.64 -11.14 -17.06
N VAL A 38 3.43 -11.72 -17.12
CA VAL A 38 3.23 -13.18 -17.09
C VAL A 38 3.30 -13.69 -18.53
N PRO A 39 4.14 -14.69 -18.86
CA PRO A 39 4.26 -15.19 -20.22
C PRO A 39 2.92 -15.67 -20.79
N GLU A 40 2.64 -15.33 -22.04
CA GLU A 40 1.39 -15.65 -22.74
C GLU A 40 1.05 -17.15 -22.68
N GLY A 41 2.03 -18.02 -22.91
CA GLY A 41 1.87 -19.47 -22.79
C GLY A 41 1.53 -19.94 -21.38
N THR A 42 1.87 -19.18 -20.33
CA THR A 42 1.44 -19.45 -18.96
C THR A 42 -0.01 -19.02 -18.75
N LEU A 43 -0.41 -17.85 -19.24
CA LEU A 43 -1.80 -17.37 -19.17
C LEU A 43 -2.75 -18.31 -19.90
N TYR A 44 -2.40 -18.77 -21.12
CA TYR A 44 -3.20 -19.76 -21.83
C TYR A 44 -3.33 -21.08 -21.08
N LYS A 45 -2.26 -21.56 -20.44
CA LYS A 45 -2.31 -22.79 -19.63
C LYS A 45 -3.21 -22.64 -18.40
N ILE A 46 -3.22 -21.47 -17.78
CA ILE A 46 -4.12 -21.15 -16.66
C ILE A 46 -5.56 -21.09 -17.18
N ILE A 47 -5.86 -20.25 -18.17
CA ILE A 47 -7.23 -20.05 -18.70
C ILE A 47 -7.83 -21.34 -19.27
N SER A 48 -7.01 -22.21 -19.86
CA SER A 48 -7.49 -23.49 -20.42
C SER A 48 -7.66 -24.61 -19.39
N GLY A 49 -7.43 -24.36 -18.09
CA GLY A 49 -7.50 -25.38 -17.04
C GLY A 49 -6.38 -26.42 -17.10
N LYS A 50 -5.46 -26.31 -18.06
CA LYS A 50 -4.30 -27.22 -18.22
C LYS A 50 -3.24 -27.01 -17.13
N ARG A 51 -3.36 -25.93 -16.35
CA ARG A 51 -2.48 -25.62 -15.21
C ARG A 51 -3.28 -24.97 -14.08
N THR A 52 -3.73 -25.81 -13.15
CA THR A 52 -4.37 -25.40 -11.90
C THR A 52 -3.34 -24.96 -10.84
N ASN A 53 -2.12 -25.52 -10.89
CA ASN A 53 -1.03 -25.17 -9.98
C ASN A 53 -0.07 -24.14 -10.59
N PHE A 54 -0.25 -22.87 -10.23
CA PHE A 54 0.66 -21.77 -10.55
C PHE A 54 1.23 -21.13 -9.27
N ARG A 55 2.37 -20.45 -9.40
CA ARG A 55 3.07 -19.84 -8.27
C ARG A 55 2.23 -18.70 -7.69
N ILE A 56 2.30 -18.51 -6.37
CA ILE A 56 1.69 -17.34 -5.69
C ILE A 56 2.21 -16.02 -6.29
N SER A 57 3.46 -15.98 -6.76
CA SER A 57 4.00 -14.80 -7.46
C SER A 57 3.22 -14.48 -8.75
N THR A 58 2.83 -15.49 -9.53
CA THR A 58 2.02 -15.33 -10.74
C THR A 58 0.60 -14.87 -10.39
N LEU A 59 -0.01 -15.42 -9.33
CA LEU A 59 -1.28 -14.93 -8.83
C LEU A 59 -1.21 -13.44 -8.48
N LYS A 60 -0.18 -13.04 -7.72
CA LYS A 60 0.05 -11.64 -7.33
C LYS A 60 0.21 -10.73 -8.55
N GLN A 61 0.93 -11.17 -9.58
CA GLN A 61 1.08 -10.42 -10.83
C GLN A 61 -0.26 -10.20 -11.53
N ILE A 62 -1.05 -11.27 -11.69
CA ILE A 62 -2.37 -11.21 -12.34
C ILE A 62 -3.30 -10.27 -11.57
N ILE A 63 -3.50 -10.53 -10.27
CA ILE A 63 -4.39 -9.72 -9.41
C ILE A 63 -3.92 -8.26 -9.35
N GLY A 64 -2.61 -8.04 -9.20
CA GLY A 64 -2.03 -6.70 -9.15
C GLY A 64 -2.24 -5.93 -10.46
N THR A 65 -2.16 -6.62 -11.60
CA THR A 65 -2.39 -6.04 -12.93
C THR A 65 -3.85 -5.63 -13.10
N VAL A 66 -4.79 -6.53 -12.79
CA VAL A 66 -6.23 -6.21 -12.84
C VAL A 66 -6.55 -5.04 -11.91
N ARG A 67 -6.04 -5.06 -10.67
CA ARG A 67 -6.22 -3.95 -9.73
C ARG A 67 -5.68 -2.62 -10.28
N LYS A 68 -4.51 -2.64 -10.94
CA LYS A 68 -3.93 -1.45 -11.58
C LYS A 68 -4.79 -0.94 -12.74
N LEU A 69 -5.30 -1.85 -13.58
CA LEU A 69 -6.12 -1.54 -14.75
C LEU A 69 -7.52 -1.03 -14.36
N GLU A 70 -8.08 -1.51 -13.26
CA GLU A 70 -9.32 -0.98 -12.67
C GLU A 70 -9.15 0.41 -12.02
N GLY A 71 -7.99 1.04 -12.16
CA GLY A 71 -7.73 2.35 -11.57
C GLY A 71 -7.53 2.33 -10.05
N TYR A 72 -7.52 1.16 -9.40
CA TYR A 72 -7.04 0.97 -8.02
C TYR A 72 -5.52 1.10 -7.97
N THR A 73 -5.06 2.28 -8.33
CA THR A 73 -3.73 2.73 -8.05
C THR A 73 -3.85 3.69 -6.87
N HIS A 74 -3.49 3.19 -5.69
CA HIS A 74 -3.13 3.99 -4.54
C HIS A 74 -1.86 4.82 -4.87
N LYS A 75 -1.89 5.64 -5.94
CA LYS A 75 -0.71 6.35 -6.47
C LYS A 75 -0.12 7.30 -5.44
N HIS A 76 -0.91 7.74 -4.47
CA HIS A 76 -0.51 8.71 -3.45
C HIS A 76 -1.04 8.32 -2.06
N VAL A 77 -0.83 7.06 -1.64
CA VAL A 77 -1.09 6.70 -0.23
C VAL A 77 0.21 6.90 0.57
N ILE A 78 0.17 7.76 1.57
CA ILE A 78 1.29 8.03 2.49
C ILE A 78 0.97 7.35 3.82
N GLY A 79 1.94 6.63 4.37
CA GLY A 79 1.86 6.07 5.72
C GLY A 79 2.33 7.09 6.75
N VAL A 80 1.60 7.25 7.84
CA VAL A 80 2.01 8.07 8.98
C VAL A 80 2.11 7.19 10.22
N VAL A 81 3.32 7.07 10.75
CA VAL A 81 3.62 6.31 11.97
C VAL A 81 3.89 7.30 13.10
N THR A 82 3.02 7.32 14.11
CA THR A 82 3.17 8.18 15.29
C THR A 82 2.18 7.75 16.38
N SER A 83 2.15 8.47 17.51
CA SER A 83 1.20 8.22 18.59
C SER A 83 -0.25 8.40 18.13
N ARG A 84 -1.19 7.66 18.75
CA ARG A 84 -2.64 7.82 18.46
C ARG A 84 -3.11 9.27 18.56
N GLY A 85 -2.71 9.97 19.61
CA GLY A 85 -3.12 11.37 19.81
C GLY A 85 -2.66 12.32 18.70
N ALA A 86 -1.54 12.02 18.02
CA ALA A 86 -1.10 12.79 16.86
C ALA A 86 -1.82 12.38 15.57
N LEU A 87 -2.26 11.12 15.44
CA LEU A 87 -3.08 10.67 14.31
C LEU A 87 -4.51 11.24 14.38
N ASP A 88 -5.08 11.34 15.58
CA ASP A 88 -6.46 11.82 15.81
C ASP A 88 -6.67 13.27 15.35
N VAL A 89 -5.59 14.07 15.22
CA VAL A 89 -5.65 15.46 14.75
C VAL A 89 -5.43 15.62 13.25
N ILE A 90 -5.06 14.55 12.53
CA ILE A 90 -4.73 14.59 11.11
C ILE A 90 -5.95 14.16 10.27
N GLY A 91 -6.21 14.85 9.16
CA GLY A 91 -7.24 14.44 8.19
C GLY A 91 -6.84 13.20 7.39
N LYS A 92 -7.81 12.36 6.99
CA LYS A 92 -7.53 11.12 6.23
C LYS A 92 -7.17 11.34 4.77
N THR A 93 -7.49 12.51 4.22
CA THR A 93 -7.25 12.87 2.83
C THR A 93 -6.78 14.32 2.73
N PHE A 94 -5.83 14.56 1.83
CA PHE A 94 -5.32 15.89 1.49
C PHE A 94 -5.35 16.06 -0.02
N ARG A 95 -5.79 17.24 -0.49
CA ARG A 95 -5.64 17.62 -1.90
C ARG A 95 -4.39 18.47 -2.04
N LEU A 96 -3.43 17.99 -2.84
CA LEU A 96 -2.24 18.74 -3.20
C LEU A 96 -2.28 19.01 -4.70
N ASN A 97 -2.41 20.29 -5.08
CA ASN A 97 -2.64 20.75 -6.44
C ASN A 97 -3.92 20.08 -7.02
N ASP A 98 -3.80 18.98 -7.77
CA ASP A 98 -4.92 18.19 -8.33
C ASP A 98 -4.89 16.71 -7.92
N LYS A 99 -4.04 16.33 -6.95
CA LYS A 99 -3.86 14.94 -6.53
C LYS A 99 -4.47 14.74 -5.14
N GLU A 100 -5.38 13.77 -5.05
CA GLU A 100 -5.86 13.28 -3.76
C GLU A 100 -4.79 12.35 -3.15
N VAL A 101 -4.23 12.80 -2.04
CA VAL A 101 -3.31 12.04 -1.19
C VAL A 101 -4.12 11.42 -0.07
N ARG A 102 -4.04 10.11 0.07
CA ARG A 102 -4.69 9.36 1.16
C ARG A 102 -3.67 9.07 2.25
N ILE A 103 -4.05 9.31 3.48
CA ILE A 103 -3.23 8.98 4.65
C ILE A 103 -3.66 7.62 5.18
N LYS A 104 -2.68 6.76 5.44
CA LYS A 104 -2.85 5.51 6.15
C LYS A 104 -2.15 5.61 7.50
N GLU A 105 -2.93 5.43 8.55
CA GLU A 105 -2.52 5.64 9.93
C GLU A 105 -1.89 4.36 10.51
N TYR A 106 -0.76 4.52 11.21
CA TYR A 106 -0.04 3.44 11.86
C TYR A 106 0.33 3.86 13.29
N PRO A 107 -0.50 3.56 14.29
CA PRO A 107 -0.24 3.97 15.65
C PRO A 107 0.98 3.22 16.23
N ALA A 108 1.87 3.96 16.88
CA ALA A 108 3.02 3.44 17.61
C ALA A 108 3.22 4.22 18.93
N THR A 109 3.64 3.52 19.97
CA THR A 109 3.91 4.07 21.31
C THR A 109 5.38 3.99 21.70
N THR A 110 6.16 3.14 21.03
CA THR A 110 7.61 3.01 21.23
C THR A 110 8.35 3.12 19.90
N ILE A 111 9.67 3.30 19.97
CA ILE A 111 10.55 3.37 18.80
C ILE A 111 10.55 2.04 18.05
N GLU A 112 10.54 0.91 18.77
CA GLU A 112 10.48 -0.43 18.19
C GLU A 112 9.18 -0.65 17.44
N GLU A 113 8.05 -0.27 18.03
CA GLU A 113 6.75 -0.31 17.36
C GLU A 113 6.76 0.55 16.10
N GLU A 114 7.34 1.75 16.18
CA GLU A 114 7.44 2.67 15.03
C GLU A 114 8.23 2.05 13.88
N ILE A 115 9.34 1.37 14.16
CA ILE A 115 10.11 0.63 13.16
C ILE A 115 9.30 -0.53 12.55
N ILE A 116 8.64 -1.33 13.39
CA ILE A 116 7.81 -2.47 12.94
C ILE A 116 6.68 -1.97 12.03
N GLN A 117 6.00 -0.90 12.43
CA GLN A 117 4.92 -0.30 11.67
C GLN A 117 5.41 0.33 10.36
N GLY A 118 6.59 0.97 10.34
CA GLY A 118 7.18 1.51 9.12
C GLY A 118 7.45 0.43 8.07
N ILE A 119 8.00 -0.73 8.49
CA ILE A 119 8.20 -1.89 7.61
C ILE A 119 6.84 -2.45 7.13
N ARG A 120 5.86 -2.54 8.03
CA ARG A 120 4.50 -2.98 7.68
C ARG A 120 3.86 -2.05 6.65
N ALA A 121 4.03 -0.75 6.81
CA ALA A 121 3.49 0.24 5.90
C ALA A 121 4.02 0.01 4.48
N GLU A 122 5.33 -0.17 4.32
CA GLU A 122 5.94 -0.51 3.02
C GLU A 122 5.31 -1.76 2.40
N ARG A 123 5.15 -2.84 3.18
CA ARG A 123 4.53 -4.09 2.73
C ARG A 123 3.08 -3.92 2.29
N GLU A 124 2.38 -3.00 2.92
CA GLU A 124 0.99 -2.64 2.58
C GLU A 124 0.89 -1.69 1.38
N GLY A 125 2.03 -1.24 0.83
CA GLY A 125 2.12 -0.54 -0.45
C GLY A 125 1.95 0.97 -0.37
N VAL A 126 2.20 1.60 0.80
CA VAL A 126 2.34 3.06 0.85
C VAL A 126 3.50 3.53 -0.04
N LYS A 127 3.41 4.75 -0.54
CA LYS A 127 4.37 5.36 -1.47
C LYS A 127 5.36 6.30 -0.80
N GLY A 128 5.14 6.61 0.47
CA GLY A 128 6.03 7.37 1.33
C GLY A 128 5.63 7.18 2.78
N LEU A 129 6.57 7.45 3.68
CA LEU A 129 6.42 7.25 5.11
C LEU A 129 6.73 8.53 5.87
N ILE A 130 5.89 8.88 6.83
CA ILE A 130 6.17 9.90 7.84
C ILE A 130 6.35 9.20 9.18
N CYS A 131 7.42 9.51 9.90
CA CYS A 131 7.68 8.97 11.24
C CYS A 131 8.45 9.97 12.12
N GLY A 132 8.53 9.67 13.40
CA GLY A 132 9.33 10.37 14.39
C GLY A 132 10.83 10.36 14.07
N PRO A 133 11.57 11.39 14.54
CA PRO A 133 12.96 11.59 14.18
C PRO A 133 13.92 10.50 14.64
N ILE A 134 13.61 9.81 15.74
CA ILE A 134 14.49 8.77 16.28
C ILE A 134 14.43 7.51 15.41
N ALA A 135 13.22 7.10 15.00
CA ALA A 135 13.04 5.92 14.16
C ALA A 135 13.41 6.14 12.68
N ALA A 136 13.35 7.38 12.19
CA ALA A 136 13.63 7.73 10.79
C ALA A 136 15.00 7.21 10.32
N ASN A 137 16.06 7.44 11.10
CA ASN A 137 17.42 6.99 10.77
C ASN A 137 17.55 5.47 10.58
N THR A 138 16.75 4.70 11.33
CA THR A 138 16.73 3.24 11.21
C THR A 138 15.89 2.82 10.02
N LEU A 139 14.69 3.42 9.88
CA LEU A 139 13.77 3.11 8.80
C LEU A 139 14.37 3.40 7.41
N GLU A 140 15.11 4.49 7.25
CA GLU A 140 15.80 4.82 5.99
C GLU A 140 16.77 3.73 5.50
N LYS A 141 17.28 2.89 6.42
CA LYS A 141 18.19 1.79 6.09
C LYS A 141 17.48 0.48 5.79
N VAL A 142 16.19 0.35 6.11
CA VAL A 142 15.47 -0.93 6.07
C VAL A 142 14.23 -0.93 5.17
N VAL A 143 13.74 0.24 4.73
CA VAL A 143 12.65 0.35 3.74
C VAL A 143 13.13 1.07 2.47
N ASN A 144 12.45 0.81 1.35
CA ASN A 144 12.79 1.33 0.02
C ASN A 144 11.85 2.46 -0.45
N ILE A 145 11.03 2.98 0.45
CA ILE A 145 10.11 4.10 0.18
C ILE A 145 10.67 5.40 0.78
N PRO A 146 10.39 6.57 0.18
CA PRO A 146 10.85 7.85 0.71
C PRO A 146 10.30 8.09 2.11
N ILE A 147 11.15 8.61 3.01
CA ILE A 147 10.81 8.90 4.40
C ILE A 147 10.92 10.39 4.66
N VAL A 148 9.99 10.93 5.43
CA VAL A 148 10.04 12.28 5.97
C VAL A 148 9.92 12.21 7.49
N SER A 149 10.94 12.71 8.18
CA SER A 149 10.93 12.81 9.64
C SER A 149 10.07 13.99 10.11
N LEU A 150 9.22 13.74 11.12
CA LEU A 150 8.50 14.79 11.84
C LEU A 150 9.49 15.72 12.55
N ARG A 151 9.33 17.02 12.33
CA ARG A 151 10.08 18.07 13.04
C ARG A 151 9.17 18.74 14.07
N PHE A 152 9.73 19.05 15.23
CA PHE A 152 9.03 19.82 16.24
C PHE A 152 9.13 21.31 15.91
N GLU A 153 7.98 21.98 15.82
CA GLU A 153 7.91 23.43 15.74
C GLU A 153 8.04 24.06 17.14
N GLU A 154 8.45 25.32 17.19
CA GLU A 154 8.64 26.07 18.43
C GLU A 154 7.34 26.16 19.26
N GLY A 155 6.18 26.25 18.61
CA GLY A 155 4.87 26.40 19.25
C GLY A 155 4.51 25.26 20.21
N PRO A 156 4.40 23.99 19.74
CA PRO A 156 4.15 22.84 20.60
C PRO A 156 5.13 22.72 21.77
N LEU A 157 6.43 22.96 21.53
CA LEU A 157 7.46 22.86 22.55
C LEU A 157 7.27 23.95 23.62
N THR A 158 7.06 25.20 23.19
CA THR A 158 6.80 26.32 24.08
C THR A 158 5.54 26.11 24.91
N ASN A 159 4.48 25.55 24.31
CA ASN A 159 3.25 25.22 25.02
C ASN A 159 3.47 24.14 26.09
N ALA A 160 4.31 23.14 25.82
CA ALA A 160 4.68 22.13 26.80
C ALA A 160 5.47 22.75 27.98
N ILE A 161 6.46 23.61 27.69
CA ILE A 161 7.24 24.34 28.70
C ILE A 161 6.31 25.18 29.59
N LYS A 162 5.43 25.99 28.99
CA LYS A 162 4.47 26.83 29.73
C LYS A 162 3.52 25.99 30.61
N LYS A 163 3.06 24.84 30.12
CA LYS A 163 2.20 23.93 30.89
C LYS A 163 2.93 23.33 32.09
N LEU A 164 4.21 22.97 31.94
CA LEU A 164 5.02 22.46 33.04
C LEU A 164 5.34 23.56 34.06
N ALA A 165 5.74 24.75 33.59
CA ALA A 165 6.06 25.90 34.43
C ALA A 165 4.90 26.37 35.32
N LYS A 166 3.64 26.10 34.93
CA LYS A 166 2.46 26.38 35.77
C LYS A 166 2.21 25.35 36.88
N LYS A 167 2.86 24.19 36.81
CA LYS A 167 2.71 23.08 37.76
C LYS A 167 3.84 23.01 38.79
N ILE A 168 4.94 23.73 38.52
CA ILE A 168 6.06 23.96 39.44
C ILE A 168 5.78 25.27 40.15
#